data_AF-A0A5B8MY26-F1
#
_entry.id   AF-A0A5B8MY26-F1
#
_cell.length_a   1.000
_cell.length_b   1.000
_cell.length_c   1.000
_cell.angle_alpha   90.00
_cell.angle_beta   90.00
_cell.angle_gamma   90.00
#
_symmetry.space_group_name_H-M   'P 1'
#
loop_
_entity.id
_entity.type
_entity.pdbx_description
1 polymer ?
#
loop_
_entity_poly.entity_id
_entity_poly.type
_entity_poly.pdbx_seq_one_letter_code
_entity_poly.pdbx_strand_id
1 'polypeptide(L)'
;MATRRAGKIDTAAGFVEKDIESLKDVNDKSKPSTRRLRYTHVLLLVALLVMSLDAYLQFHERSEGKILPVSAQPAPDNAGMGPEPVAAPQVPEESPSAQGSSHSAAGKGYPRGRGDRTGSRKQGASRRGGTGIDRAGQVQVNGTAPADQAGSQEDINKVAEALLAELRFTPTFCSHQEQNISSKIFMTRSSVDHANNVNFDKPGDQGHGHVVLDPNFAKLLPRANFLLKQGKGVCHKTCAIVGNSGTMAHKTQGEEIDSHEAVLRINYAPTRRFEKNVGSKTTYDFSNRENAKRMLRPRMRFRQPKTKIIFFEGSSPVNRRTIFGPLLKRHPEQEIDFLHPQFVNNAQSLWFKIKKEMEVRKGVQYHNKPMSGIYAVLFMLQICESVDMYGFEAYTKPSRNSPYHYFDAVKGVTSVHSFDFAIDVFKAIGNVLQLSLK
;
A
#
# COMPACT_ATOMS: atom_id res chain seq x y z
N MET A 1 10.77 3.80 -55.47
CA MET A 1 11.86 4.31 -54.61
C MET A 1 12.44 3.21 -53.70
N ALA A 2 12.72 2.01 -54.22
CA ALA A 2 13.21 0.88 -53.41
C ALA A 2 14.65 0.43 -53.76
N THR A 3 15.29 1.03 -54.77
CA THR A 3 16.63 0.62 -55.25
C THR A 3 17.76 1.59 -54.91
N ARG A 4 17.51 2.64 -54.11
CA ARG A 4 18.55 3.58 -53.61
C ARG A 4 18.88 3.46 -52.12
N ARG A 5 18.29 2.50 -51.39
CA ARG A 5 18.53 2.31 -49.94
C ARG A 5 19.40 1.12 -49.57
N ALA A 6 19.69 0.18 -50.49
CA ALA A 6 20.58 -0.95 -50.21
C ALA A 6 22.08 -0.53 -50.22
N GLY A 7 22.51 0.35 -51.12
CA GLY A 7 23.91 0.77 -51.24
C GLY A 7 24.46 1.68 -50.12
N LYS A 8 23.62 2.09 -49.15
CA LYS A 8 24.04 2.88 -47.98
C LYS A 8 24.17 2.06 -46.70
N ILE A 9 23.76 0.79 -46.71
CA ILE A 9 23.86 -0.10 -45.54
C ILE A 9 25.18 -0.88 -45.60
N ASP A 10 25.63 -1.30 -46.78
CA ASP A 10 26.91 -2.01 -46.96
C ASP A 10 28.14 -1.13 -46.70
N THR A 11 28.05 0.19 -46.93
CA THR A 11 29.13 1.15 -46.65
C THR A 11 29.28 1.48 -45.15
N ALA A 12 28.22 1.29 -44.35
CA ALA A 12 28.28 1.49 -42.90
C ALA A 12 28.83 0.24 -42.17
N ALA A 13 28.52 -0.97 -42.67
CA ALA A 13 29.04 -2.21 -42.13
C ALA A 13 30.57 -2.33 -42.31
N GLY A 14 31.10 -1.94 -43.48
CA GLY A 14 32.54 -1.97 -43.76
C GLY A 14 33.39 -0.95 -42.96
N PHE A 15 32.76 0.10 -42.41
CA PHE A 15 33.46 1.06 -41.53
C PHE A 15 33.59 0.55 -40.10
N VAL A 16 32.61 -0.22 -39.62
CA VAL A 16 32.60 -0.78 -38.26
C VAL A 16 33.60 -1.95 -38.12
N GLU A 17 33.82 -2.73 -39.18
CA GLU A 17 34.77 -3.85 -39.15
C GLU A 17 36.25 -3.40 -39.07
N LYS A 18 36.62 -2.31 -39.75
CA LYS A 18 37.97 -1.74 -39.70
C LYS A 18 38.33 -1.12 -38.34
N ASP A 19 37.35 -0.54 -37.65
CA ASP A 19 37.58 0.05 -36.32
C ASP A 19 37.72 -1.02 -35.22
N ILE A 20 37.08 -2.19 -35.40
CA ILE A 20 37.18 -3.33 -34.47
C ILE A 20 38.56 -4.01 -34.51
N GLU A 21 39.23 -4.06 -35.66
CA GLU A 21 40.61 -4.59 -35.72
C GLU A 21 41.63 -3.68 -35.02
N SER A 22 41.39 -2.37 -34.93
CA SER A 22 42.26 -1.44 -34.18
C SER A 22 42.15 -1.58 -32.65
N LEU A 23 41.13 -2.29 -32.14
CA LEU A 23 40.86 -2.43 -30.70
C LEU A 23 41.60 -3.60 -30.03
N LYS A 24 42.36 -4.41 -30.78
CA LYS A 24 43.10 -5.57 -30.23
C LYS A 24 44.35 -5.19 -29.43
N ASP A 25 44.80 -3.94 -29.47
CA ASP A 25 46.05 -3.48 -28.81
C ASP A 25 45.86 -2.70 -27.49
N VAL A 26 44.65 -2.64 -26.93
CA VAL A 26 44.34 -1.73 -25.80
C VAL A 26 44.72 -2.29 -24.41
N ASN A 27 45.35 -3.47 -24.33
CA ASN A 27 45.65 -4.14 -23.05
C ASN A 27 47.09 -3.97 -22.51
N ASP A 28 47.93 -3.16 -23.17
CA ASP A 28 49.25 -2.82 -22.62
C ASP A 28 49.13 -1.72 -21.54
N LYS A 29 49.41 -2.09 -20.29
CA LYS A 29 49.31 -1.22 -19.10
C LYS A 29 50.53 -0.33 -18.87
N SER A 30 51.51 -0.33 -19.78
CA SER A 30 52.80 0.35 -19.56
C SER A 30 52.90 1.80 -20.08
N LYS A 31 51.87 2.37 -20.75
CA LYS A 31 51.94 3.72 -21.36
C LYS A 31 50.98 4.77 -20.75
N PRO A 32 51.44 6.00 -20.41
CA PRO A 32 50.64 7.03 -19.71
C PRO A 32 49.49 7.65 -20.54
N SER A 33 49.50 7.49 -21.87
CA SER A 33 48.53 8.12 -22.78
C SER A 33 47.17 7.39 -22.87
N THR A 34 47.01 6.23 -22.24
CA THR A 34 45.83 5.37 -22.38
C THR A 34 44.59 5.84 -21.59
N ARG A 35 44.73 6.76 -20.62
CA ARG A 35 43.58 7.27 -19.83
C ARG A 35 42.71 8.28 -20.57
N ARG A 36 43.29 9.19 -21.38
CA ARG A 36 42.52 10.21 -22.12
C ARG A 36 41.73 9.61 -23.29
N LEU A 37 42.29 8.60 -23.97
CA LEU A 37 41.63 7.92 -25.10
C LEU A 37 40.41 7.11 -24.64
N ARG A 38 40.48 6.47 -23.47
CA ARG A 38 39.37 5.68 -22.90
C ARG A 38 38.15 6.54 -22.54
N TYR A 39 38.36 7.76 -22.04
CA TYR A 39 37.25 8.67 -21.69
C TYR A 39 36.50 9.19 -22.92
N THR A 40 37.22 9.54 -23.99
CA THR A 40 36.61 10.02 -25.24
C THR A 40 35.82 8.92 -25.94
N HIS A 41 36.29 7.67 -25.90
CA HIS A 41 35.59 6.53 -26.51
C HIS A 41 34.33 6.14 -25.72
N VAL A 42 34.37 6.20 -24.38
CA VAL A 42 33.18 5.98 -23.55
C VAL A 42 32.12 7.07 -23.78
N LEU A 43 32.54 8.33 -23.91
CA LEU A 43 31.62 9.43 -24.22
C LEU A 43 30.99 9.28 -25.62
N LEU A 44 31.75 8.82 -26.62
CA LEU A 44 31.22 8.55 -27.96
C LEU A 44 30.19 7.41 -27.96
N LEU A 45 30.46 6.33 -27.22
CA LEU A 45 29.53 5.21 -27.06
C LEU A 45 28.24 5.61 -26.35
N VAL A 46 28.34 6.45 -25.31
CA VAL A 46 27.16 6.99 -24.61
C VAL A 46 26.36 7.90 -25.54
N ALA A 47 27.02 8.75 -26.34
CA ALA A 47 26.33 9.61 -27.31
C ALA A 47 25.61 8.80 -28.41
N LEU A 48 26.24 7.74 -28.93
CA LEU A 48 25.63 6.84 -29.91
C LEU A 48 24.41 6.09 -29.33
N LEU A 49 24.50 5.64 -28.07
CA LEU A 49 23.37 5.00 -27.37
C LEU A 49 22.19 5.96 -27.17
N VAL A 50 22.45 7.21 -26.78
CA VAL A 50 21.40 8.24 -26.63
C VAL A 50 20.73 8.53 -27.96
N MET A 51 21.49 8.70 -29.05
CA MET A 51 20.92 8.93 -30.37
C MET A 51 20.09 7.75 -30.88
N SER A 52 20.49 6.51 -30.58
CA SER A 52 19.69 5.32 -30.92
C SER A 52 18.40 5.20 -30.10
N LEU A 53 18.38 5.70 -28.86
CA LEU A 53 17.18 5.70 -28.01
C LEU A 53 16.18 6.76 -28.46
N ASP A 54 16.65 7.96 -28.85
CA ASP A 54 15.80 9.01 -29.41
C ASP A 54 15.19 8.58 -30.76
N ALA A 55 15.96 7.91 -31.62
CA ALA A 55 15.45 7.36 -32.87
C ALA A 55 14.38 6.27 -32.63
N TYR A 56 14.54 5.45 -31.58
CA TYR A 56 13.56 4.43 -31.19
C TYR A 56 12.27 5.05 -30.63
N LEU A 57 12.38 6.09 -29.80
CA LEU A 57 11.22 6.79 -29.22
C LEU A 57 10.42 7.55 -30.29
N GLN A 58 11.09 8.22 -31.24
CA GLN A 58 10.42 8.88 -32.37
C GLN A 58 9.73 7.89 -33.33
N PHE A 59 10.24 6.65 -33.43
CA PHE A 59 9.57 5.59 -34.19
C PHE A 59 8.29 5.11 -33.47
N HIS A 60 8.33 4.99 -32.15
CA HIS A 60 7.20 4.51 -31.34
C HIS A 60 6.05 5.55 -31.25
N GLU A 61 6.36 6.84 -31.17
CA GLU A 61 5.34 7.91 -31.20
C GLU A 61 4.62 7.99 -32.56
N ARG A 62 5.27 7.59 -33.66
CA ARG A 62 4.65 7.54 -35.00
C ARG A 62 3.74 6.33 -35.21
N SER A 63 3.91 5.25 -34.44
CA SER A 63 3.07 4.05 -34.54
C SER A 63 1.76 4.13 -33.76
N GLU A 64 1.67 4.93 -32.70
CA GLU A 64 0.45 5.03 -31.88
C GLU A 64 -0.62 6.00 -32.43
N GLY A 65 -0.28 6.79 -33.46
CA GLY A 65 -1.22 7.74 -34.09
C GLY A 65 -2.17 7.16 -35.15
N LYS A 66 -2.19 5.83 -35.38
CA LYS A 66 -3.04 5.20 -36.41
C LYS A 66 -3.60 3.84 -35.95
N ILE A 67 -4.56 3.83 -35.03
CA ILE A 67 -5.47 2.69 -34.84
C ILE A 67 -6.90 3.23 -34.71
N LEU A 68 -7.74 2.98 -35.73
CA LEU A 68 -9.20 3.17 -35.68
C LEU A 68 -9.84 1.96 -34.97
N PRO A 69 -10.97 2.12 -34.26
CA PRO A 69 -11.60 1.02 -33.55
C PRO A 69 -12.35 0.11 -34.54
N VAL A 70 -12.08 -1.20 -34.49
CA VAL A 70 -12.84 -2.23 -35.22
C VAL A 70 -14.00 -2.69 -34.34
N SER A 71 -15.22 -2.62 -34.88
CA SER A 71 -16.45 -3.12 -34.25
C SER A 71 -16.45 -4.65 -34.17
N ALA A 72 -16.81 -5.20 -33.01
CA ALA A 72 -17.08 -6.63 -32.85
C ALA A 72 -18.43 -7.00 -33.49
N GLN A 73 -18.42 -7.99 -34.39
CA GLN A 73 -19.61 -8.75 -34.79
C GLN A 73 -19.64 -10.12 -34.07
N PRO A 74 -20.82 -10.71 -33.83
CA PRO A 74 -20.96 -11.95 -33.05
C PRO A 74 -20.74 -13.21 -33.90
N ALA A 75 -20.27 -14.27 -33.25
CA ALA A 75 -20.02 -15.60 -33.84
C ALA A 75 -21.32 -16.41 -34.01
N PRO A 76 -21.38 -17.36 -34.98
CA PRO A 76 -22.59 -18.13 -35.28
C PRO A 76 -22.75 -19.40 -34.42
N ASP A 77 -24.01 -19.83 -34.37
CA ASP A 77 -24.56 -21.00 -33.67
C ASP A 77 -23.92 -22.34 -34.08
N ASN A 78 -23.90 -23.28 -33.13
CA ASN A 78 -23.89 -24.71 -33.42
C ASN A 78 -24.80 -25.47 -32.45
N ALA A 79 -25.69 -26.27 -33.03
CA ALA A 79 -26.75 -27.02 -32.38
C ALA A 79 -26.31 -28.44 -31.99
N GLY A 80 -26.87 -28.92 -30.87
CA GLY A 80 -27.43 -30.27 -30.76
C GLY A 80 -26.63 -31.35 -30.01
N MET A 81 -27.06 -31.69 -28.78
CA MET A 81 -27.68 -32.99 -28.43
C MET A 81 -27.99 -33.03 -26.91
N GLY A 82 -29.25 -33.30 -26.56
CA GLY A 82 -29.74 -33.60 -25.19
C GLY A 82 -29.44 -35.05 -24.75
N PRO A 83 -29.97 -35.56 -23.61
CA PRO A 83 -31.39 -35.44 -23.20
C PRO A 83 -31.70 -35.17 -21.70
N GLU A 84 -32.74 -34.36 -21.47
CA GLU A 84 -33.99 -34.56 -20.65
C GLU A 84 -34.00 -34.99 -19.14
N PRO A 85 -35.13 -34.83 -18.38
CA PRO A 85 -35.22 -33.81 -17.31
C PRO A 85 -35.73 -34.34 -15.95
N VAL A 86 -35.65 -33.54 -14.86
CA VAL A 86 -36.45 -33.76 -13.64
C VAL A 86 -36.92 -32.44 -12.99
N ALA A 87 -38.25 -32.31 -12.99
CA ALA A 87 -39.23 -31.57 -12.17
C ALA A 87 -38.81 -30.48 -11.16
N ALA A 88 -39.53 -29.35 -11.25
CA ALA A 88 -39.74 -28.36 -10.19
C ALA A 88 -41.06 -28.64 -9.43
N PRO A 89 -41.18 -28.30 -8.13
CA PRO A 89 -42.47 -28.26 -7.45
C PRO A 89 -43.14 -26.89 -7.54
N GLN A 90 -44.46 -26.94 -7.74
CA GLN A 90 -45.41 -25.84 -7.85
C GLN A 90 -45.83 -25.27 -6.49
N VAL A 91 -46.18 -23.98 -6.51
CA VAL A 91 -46.89 -23.23 -5.46
C VAL A 91 -48.41 -23.36 -5.73
N PRO A 92 -49.29 -23.45 -4.71
CA PRO A 92 -50.73 -23.36 -4.92
C PRO A 92 -51.29 -21.94 -4.69
N GLU A 93 -52.17 -21.51 -5.61
CA GLU A 93 -53.14 -20.41 -5.47
C GLU A 93 -54.45 -20.92 -4.84
N GLU A 94 -55.15 -20.08 -4.07
CA GLU A 94 -56.53 -19.59 -4.37
C GLU A 94 -57.08 -18.58 -3.30
N SER A 95 -57.36 -17.36 -3.79
CA SER A 95 -58.42 -16.32 -3.65
C SER A 95 -59.67 -16.53 -2.72
N PRO A 96 -60.69 -15.61 -2.64
CA PRO A 96 -60.92 -14.28 -3.27
C PRO A 96 -61.57 -13.13 -2.41
N SER A 97 -61.70 -11.95 -3.04
CA SER A 97 -62.79 -10.91 -2.97
C SER A 97 -62.24 -9.47 -2.79
N ALA A 98 -62.72 -8.38 -3.40
CA ALA A 98 -63.81 -8.09 -4.32
C ALA A 98 -63.53 -6.80 -5.15
N GLN A 99 -64.37 -6.62 -6.17
CA GLN A 99 -64.55 -5.58 -7.21
C GLN A 99 -64.53 -4.09 -6.71
N GLY A 100 -64.33 -3.06 -7.52
CA GLY A 100 -64.25 -2.95 -8.99
C GLY A 100 -64.07 -1.50 -9.51
N SER A 101 -63.84 -1.41 -10.84
CA SER A 101 -64.27 -0.39 -11.85
C SER A 101 -64.18 1.13 -11.51
N SER A 102 -63.79 2.06 -12.39
CA SER A 102 -63.60 2.08 -13.84
C SER A 102 -63.00 3.42 -14.32
N HIS A 103 -62.45 3.39 -15.54
CA HIS A 103 -62.06 4.42 -16.51
C HIS A 103 -62.56 5.88 -16.38
N SER A 104 -61.70 6.85 -16.71
CA SER A 104 -61.51 7.37 -18.09
C SER A 104 -60.80 8.73 -18.09
N ALA A 105 -60.14 9.02 -19.20
CA ALA A 105 -59.26 10.16 -19.42
C ALA A 105 -59.89 11.23 -20.33
N ALA A 106 -59.26 12.41 -20.30
CA ALA A 106 -59.16 13.44 -21.34
C ALA A 106 -60.30 14.45 -21.52
N GLY A 107 -59.92 15.72 -21.68
CA GLY A 107 -60.75 16.73 -22.34
C GLY A 107 -60.50 18.18 -21.94
N LYS A 108 -59.63 18.86 -22.68
CA LYS A 108 -59.28 20.30 -22.68
C LYS A 108 -60.48 21.27 -22.67
N GLY A 109 -60.30 22.48 -22.11
CA GLY A 109 -61.04 23.69 -22.54
C GLY A 109 -61.08 24.88 -21.56
N TYR A 110 -60.31 25.93 -21.82
CA TYR A 110 -60.51 27.33 -21.34
C TYR A 110 -61.82 27.93 -21.96
N PRO A 111 -62.40 29.10 -21.56
CA PRO A 111 -61.76 30.28 -20.93
C PRO A 111 -62.53 31.09 -19.86
N ARG A 112 -61.76 31.99 -19.20
CA ARG A 112 -62.04 33.32 -18.60
C ARG A 112 -63.46 33.74 -18.17
N GLY A 113 -63.57 34.17 -16.91
CA GLY A 113 -64.60 35.10 -16.41
C GLY A 113 -64.10 35.92 -15.21
N ARG A 114 -64.25 37.25 -15.26
CA ARG A 114 -63.91 38.27 -14.24
C ARG A 114 -65.05 38.45 -13.21
N GLY A 115 -64.72 38.95 -12.01
CA GLY A 115 -65.63 39.62 -11.07
C GLY A 115 -65.15 39.49 -9.61
N ASP A 116 -64.24 40.35 -9.12
CA ASP A 116 -64.43 41.62 -8.38
C ASP A 116 -65.02 41.54 -6.93
N ARG A 117 -64.17 41.98 -5.97
CA ARG A 117 -64.42 42.69 -4.67
C ARG A 117 -65.16 41.94 -3.54
N THR A 118 -64.69 41.92 -2.28
CA THR A 118 -64.36 43.05 -1.37
C THR A 118 -63.60 42.57 -0.10
N GLY A 119 -62.78 43.49 0.49
CA GLY A 119 -62.36 43.66 1.91
C GLY A 119 -61.78 42.47 2.70
N SER A 120 -60.66 42.53 3.44
CA SER A 120 -60.11 43.64 4.24
C SER A 120 -58.63 43.39 4.58
N ARG A 121 -57.94 44.51 4.82
CA ARG A 121 -56.48 44.71 4.84
C ARG A 121 -55.95 44.72 6.28
N LYS A 122 -54.83 44.04 6.57
CA LYS A 122 -53.82 44.48 7.57
C LYS A 122 -52.46 43.78 7.33
N GLN A 123 -51.39 44.60 7.39
CA GLN A 123 -49.95 44.30 7.43
C GLN A 123 -49.32 43.78 6.12
N GLY A 124 -48.16 44.21 5.63
CA GLY A 124 -47.12 45.08 6.19
C GLY A 124 -45.76 44.69 5.59
N ALA A 125 -45.40 45.33 4.47
CA ALA A 125 -44.08 45.51 3.85
C ALA A 125 -43.15 44.30 3.57
N SER A 126 -43.06 43.99 2.28
CA SER A 126 -42.09 43.15 1.57
C SER A 126 -40.81 43.91 1.23
N ARG A 127 -39.65 43.24 1.26
CA ARG A 127 -38.50 43.55 0.39
C ARG A 127 -38.08 42.28 -0.39
N ARG A 128 -38.13 42.42 -1.71
CA ARG A 128 -37.69 41.45 -2.73
C ARG A 128 -36.16 41.46 -2.85
N GLY A 129 -35.56 40.29 -3.04
CA GLY A 129 -34.21 40.12 -3.58
C GLY A 129 -34.29 39.17 -4.77
N GLY A 130 -33.96 39.66 -5.96
CA GLY A 130 -34.07 38.95 -7.23
C GLY A 130 -32.90 37.99 -7.50
N THR A 131 -33.15 37.06 -8.40
CA THR A 131 -32.19 36.11 -8.97
C THR A 131 -31.38 36.77 -10.09
N GLY A 132 -30.08 36.92 -9.89
CA GLY A 132 -29.10 37.27 -10.92
C GLY A 132 -28.24 36.06 -11.25
N ILE A 133 -28.13 35.74 -12.55
CA ILE A 133 -27.25 34.70 -13.09
C ILE A 133 -26.00 35.40 -13.60
N ASP A 134 -24.82 35.04 -13.08
CA ASP A 134 -23.53 35.51 -13.61
C ASP A 134 -22.84 34.45 -14.48
N ARG A 135 -22.19 34.94 -15.53
CA ARG A 135 -21.41 34.16 -16.51
C ARG A 135 -20.06 33.75 -15.94
N ALA A 136 -20.05 32.66 -15.18
CA ALA A 136 -18.94 31.72 -15.07
C ALA A 136 -19.51 30.47 -14.37
N GLY A 137 -19.61 29.35 -15.09
CA GLY A 137 -20.30 28.14 -14.62
C GLY A 137 -19.67 27.48 -13.39
N GLN A 138 -19.95 28.01 -12.19
CA GLN A 138 -19.70 27.36 -10.92
C GLN A 138 -20.98 27.35 -10.08
N VAL A 139 -21.41 26.15 -9.71
CA VAL A 139 -22.52 25.91 -8.79
C VAL A 139 -22.06 26.27 -7.38
N GLN A 140 -22.61 27.34 -6.79
CA GLN A 140 -22.52 27.56 -5.34
C GLN A 140 -23.48 26.62 -4.63
N VAL A 141 -22.93 25.62 -3.92
CA VAL A 141 -23.70 24.83 -2.96
C VAL A 141 -23.76 25.61 -1.65
N ASN A 142 -24.75 26.48 -1.50
CA ASN A 142 -25.11 27.04 -0.20
C ASN A 142 -26.02 26.03 0.52
N GLY A 143 -25.37 25.15 1.29
CA GLY A 143 -26.01 24.27 2.25
C GLY A 143 -25.10 24.14 3.46
N THR A 144 -25.22 25.07 4.41
CA THR A 144 -24.70 24.84 5.77
C THR A 144 -25.54 23.72 6.38
N ALA A 145 -24.99 22.51 6.39
CA ALA A 145 -25.48 21.44 7.26
C ALA A 145 -25.33 21.91 8.73
N PRO A 146 -26.25 21.52 9.64
CA PRO A 146 -26.08 21.80 11.06
C PRO A 146 -24.77 21.18 11.54
N ALA A 147 -23.96 21.96 12.26
CA ALA A 147 -22.66 21.58 12.78
C ALA A 147 -22.71 20.59 13.96
N ASP A 148 -23.80 19.84 14.11
CA ASP A 148 -24.04 18.90 15.20
C ASP A 148 -24.33 17.51 14.63
N GLN A 149 -23.32 16.88 14.02
CA GLN A 149 -23.20 15.42 13.90
C GLN A 149 -21.79 15.01 13.41
N ALA A 150 -20.75 15.71 13.84
CA ALA A 150 -19.41 15.14 13.83
C ALA A 150 -19.38 14.05 14.93
N GLY A 151 -19.57 12.79 14.55
CA GLY A 151 -19.48 11.65 15.47
C GLY A 151 -18.21 11.76 16.32
N SER A 152 -18.36 11.60 17.63
CA SER A 152 -17.34 11.99 18.59
C SER A 152 -16.06 11.14 18.42
N GLN A 153 -14.94 11.58 19.00
CA GLN A 153 -13.72 10.76 19.07
C GLN A 153 -14.00 9.36 19.68
N GLU A 154 -15.01 9.26 20.53
CA GLU A 154 -15.51 8.02 21.12
C GLU A 154 -16.04 7.04 20.07
N ASP A 155 -16.71 7.53 19.03
CA ASP A 155 -17.24 6.70 17.95
C ASP A 155 -16.13 6.15 17.04
N ILE A 156 -15.00 6.84 16.91
CA ILE A 156 -13.81 6.32 16.18
C ILE A 156 -13.16 5.21 17.01
N ASN A 157 -13.10 5.40 18.32
CA ASN A 157 -12.53 4.41 19.24
C ASN A 157 -13.38 3.12 19.24
N LYS A 158 -14.71 3.23 19.29
CA LYS A 158 -15.63 2.08 19.18
C LYS A 158 -15.45 1.31 17.88
N VAL A 159 -15.29 2.02 16.76
CA VAL A 159 -14.97 1.39 15.46
C VAL A 159 -13.62 0.69 15.53
N ALA A 160 -12.57 1.35 16.02
CA ALA A 160 -11.25 0.73 16.14
C ALA A 160 -11.29 -0.52 17.02
N GLU A 161 -11.98 -0.48 18.16
CA GLU A 161 -12.17 -1.60 19.08
C GLU A 161 -12.89 -2.77 18.41
N ALA A 162 -14.04 -2.52 17.79
CA ALA A 162 -14.82 -3.54 17.09
C ALA A 162 -14.00 -4.20 15.96
N LEU A 163 -13.25 -3.40 15.20
CA LEU A 163 -12.42 -3.91 14.10
C LEU A 163 -11.20 -4.68 14.59
N LEU A 164 -10.54 -4.23 15.65
CA LEU A 164 -9.43 -4.95 16.27
C LEU A 164 -9.90 -6.31 16.81
N ALA A 165 -11.06 -6.35 17.45
CA ALA A 165 -11.68 -7.59 17.90
C ALA A 165 -12.05 -8.52 16.74
N GLU A 166 -12.76 -8.01 15.72
CA GLU A 166 -13.17 -8.77 14.52
C GLU A 166 -11.96 -9.40 13.81
N LEU A 167 -10.87 -8.63 13.67
CA LEU A 167 -9.67 -9.04 12.96
C LEU A 167 -8.69 -9.83 13.86
N ARG A 168 -9.11 -10.16 15.08
CA ARG A 168 -8.34 -10.90 16.09
C ARG A 168 -6.99 -10.26 16.42
N PHE A 169 -6.92 -8.94 16.34
CA PHE A 169 -5.86 -8.15 16.96
C PHE A 169 -6.24 -7.84 18.41
N THR A 170 -6.60 -8.87 19.16
CA THR A 170 -6.84 -8.71 20.59
C THR A 170 -5.49 -8.69 21.32
N PRO A 171 -5.34 -7.91 22.39
CA PRO A 171 -4.12 -7.89 23.20
C PRO A 171 -4.05 -9.20 24.01
N THR A 172 -3.76 -10.31 23.34
CA THR A 172 -3.92 -11.66 23.91
C THR A 172 -2.70 -12.55 23.81
N PHE A 173 -1.62 -12.13 23.13
CA PHE A 173 -0.44 -13.00 23.09
C PHE A 173 0.29 -13.07 24.43
N CYS A 174 0.37 -11.94 25.15
CA CYS A 174 0.99 -11.87 26.47
C CYS A 174 0.17 -12.55 27.57
N SER A 175 -1.16 -12.59 27.43
CA SER A 175 -2.07 -13.16 28.44
C SER A 175 -2.42 -14.63 28.23
N HIS A 176 -2.39 -15.16 27.01
CA HIS A 176 -2.86 -16.54 26.73
C HIS A 176 -1.82 -17.52 26.16
N GLN A 177 -0.61 -17.07 25.80
CA GLN A 177 0.48 -17.92 25.27
C GLN A 177 0.01 -18.99 24.25
N GLU A 178 -0.96 -18.66 23.39
CA GLU A 178 -1.48 -19.65 22.46
C GLU A 178 -0.47 -19.92 21.33
N GLN A 179 0.09 -21.13 21.32
CA GLN A 179 0.95 -21.62 20.23
C GLN A 179 0.27 -21.49 18.84
N ASN A 180 -1.08 -21.48 18.81
CA ASN A 180 -1.91 -21.32 17.61
C ASN A 180 -1.89 -19.90 17.00
N ILE A 181 -1.43 -18.87 17.72
CA ILE A 181 -1.38 -17.49 17.20
C ILE A 181 -0.07 -17.24 16.44
N SER A 182 1.03 -17.85 16.88
CA SER A 182 2.34 -17.68 16.24
C SER A 182 2.36 -18.13 14.77
N SER A 183 1.68 -19.24 14.44
CA SER A 183 1.52 -19.71 13.05
C SER A 183 0.70 -18.77 12.17
N LYS A 184 -0.08 -17.87 12.79
CA LYS A 184 -0.89 -16.86 12.10
C LYS A 184 -0.17 -15.51 11.95
N ILE A 185 0.96 -15.31 12.64
CA ILE A 185 1.79 -14.10 12.53
C ILE A 185 2.85 -14.26 11.45
N PHE A 186 3.51 -15.41 11.36
CA PHE A 186 4.62 -15.64 10.43
C PHE A 186 4.39 -16.82 9.49
N MET A 187 4.88 -16.70 8.26
CA MET A 187 5.05 -17.83 7.35
C MET A 187 6.20 -18.71 7.85
N THR A 188 5.92 -19.99 8.10
CA THR A 188 6.92 -20.99 8.48
C THR A 188 6.81 -22.19 7.56
N ARG A 189 7.76 -23.12 7.63
CA ARG A 189 7.62 -24.39 6.90
C ARG A 189 6.41 -25.21 7.35
N SER A 190 6.01 -25.09 8.62
CA SER A 190 4.83 -25.76 9.16
C SER A 190 3.51 -25.14 8.69
N SER A 191 3.51 -23.90 8.21
CA SER A 191 2.32 -23.27 7.63
C SER A 191 2.14 -23.59 6.13
N VAL A 192 3.03 -24.42 5.55
CA VAL A 192 3.00 -24.81 4.14
C VAL A 192 2.41 -26.22 4.02
N ASP A 193 1.35 -26.37 3.23
CA ASP A 193 0.74 -27.68 2.98
C ASP A 193 1.51 -28.51 1.92
N HIS A 194 1.06 -29.74 1.68
CA HIS A 194 1.67 -30.65 0.71
C HIS A 194 1.65 -30.14 -0.74
N ALA A 195 0.76 -29.20 -1.06
CA ALA A 195 0.67 -28.54 -2.36
C ALA A 195 1.49 -27.24 -2.42
N ASN A 196 2.33 -26.97 -1.40
CA ASN A 196 3.11 -25.74 -1.23
C ASN A 196 2.26 -24.48 -1.05
N ASN A 197 1.05 -24.59 -0.50
CA ASN A 197 0.22 -23.43 -0.21
C ASN A 197 0.40 -22.95 1.22
N VAL A 198 0.34 -21.63 1.39
CA VAL A 198 0.08 -20.99 2.69
C VAL A 198 -1.36 -20.49 2.67
N ASN A 199 -2.21 -21.15 3.44
CA ASN A 199 -3.65 -20.90 3.49
C ASN A 199 -3.99 -19.77 4.47
N PHE A 200 -4.99 -18.96 4.16
CA PHE A 200 -5.47 -17.88 5.00
C PHE A 200 -6.96 -17.61 4.76
N ASP A 201 -7.64 -17.12 5.78
CA ASP A 201 -9.00 -16.58 5.69
C ASP A 201 -8.93 -15.15 5.15
N LYS A 202 -9.75 -14.81 4.16
CA LYS A 202 -9.86 -13.42 3.73
C LYS A 202 -10.65 -12.63 4.78
N PRO A 203 -10.35 -11.34 4.99
CA PRO A 203 -11.09 -10.52 5.95
C PRO A 203 -12.61 -10.50 5.65
N GLY A 204 -13.44 -10.62 6.70
CA GLY A 204 -14.91 -10.71 6.59
C GLY A 204 -15.41 -12.04 5.99
N ASP A 205 -16.59 -12.05 5.39
CA ASP A 205 -17.20 -13.26 4.78
C ASP A 205 -16.65 -13.58 3.37
N GLN A 206 -15.44 -13.12 3.05
CA GLN A 206 -14.84 -13.26 1.72
C GLN A 206 -14.27 -14.67 1.45
N GLY A 207 -14.45 -15.60 2.39
CA GLY A 207 -14.03 -17.00 2.28
C GLY A 207 -12.51 -17.20 2.46
N HIS A 208 -12.00 -18.33 1.95
CA HIS A 208 -10.60 -18.71 2.10
C HIS A 208 -9.75 -18.30 0.88
N GLY A 209 -8.46 -18.09 1.11
CA GLY A 209 -7.44 -17.81 0.10
C GLY A 209 -6.17 -18.59 0.38
N HIS A 210 -5.28 -18.64 -0.61
CA HIS A 210 -3.98 -19.29 -0.45
C HIS A 210 -2.89 -18.55 -1.24
N VAL A 211 -1.66 -18.63 -0.75
CA VAL A 211 -0.46 -18.21 -1.47
C VAL A 211 0.30 -19.46 -1.91
N VAL A 212 0.38 -19.69 -3.21
CA VAL A 212 1.22 -20.76 -3.78
C VAL A 212 2.70 -20.38 -3.67
N LEU A 213 3.49 -21.23 -3.02
CA LEU A 213 4.94 -21.07 -2.89
C LEU A 213 5.66 -21.92 -3.93
N ASP A 214 6.70 -21.35 -4.53
CA ASP A 214 7.70 -22.15 -5.23
C ASP A 214 8.35 -23.12 -4.23
N PRO A 215 8.52 -24.42 -4.58
CA PRO A 215 9.07 -25.42 -3.66
C PRO A 215 10.46 -25.06 -3.13
N ASN A 216 11.29 -24.37 -3.91
CA ASN A 216 12.61 -23.94 -3.44
C ASN A 216 12.48 -22.83 -2.42
N PHE A 217 11.54 -21.90 -2.59
CA PHE A 217 11.26 -20.88 -1.58
C PHE A 217 10.67 -21.47 -0.30
N ALA A 218 9.71 -22.40 -0.39
CA ALA A 218 9.13 -23.06 0.78
C ALA A 218 10.20 -23.75 1.65
N LYS A 219 11.22 -24.36 1.03
CA LYS A 219 12.37 -24.96 1.72
C LYS A 219 13.29 -23.94 2.41
N LEU A 220 13.26 -22.67 2.01
CA LEU A 220 14.05 -21.62 2.65
C LEU A 220 13.36 -21.00 3.85
N LEU A 221 12.04 -21.17 4.00
CA LEU A 221 11.32 -20.68 5.17
C LEU A 221 11.82 -21.36 6.46
N PRO A 222 11.87 -20.64 7.59
CA PRO A 222 12.27 -21.22 8.86
C PRO A 222 11.30 -22.31 9.29
N ARG A 223 11.81 -23.35 9.98
CA ARG A 223 10.97 -24.45 10.49
C ARG A 223 9.98 -23.96 11.55
N ALA A 224 10.44 -23.08 12.43
CA ALA A 224 9.65 -22.39 13.43
C ALA A 224 10.03 -20.91 13.42
N ASN A 225 9.06 -20.03 13.63
CA ASN A 225 9.36 -18.61 13.80
C ASN A 225 9.92 -18.36 15.21
N PHE A 226 10.51 -17.18 15.39
CA PHE A 226 11.21 -16.86 16.63
C PHE A 226 10.31 -16.68 17.86
N LEU A 227 8.98 -16.56 17.69
CA LEU A 227 8.05 -16.36 18.81
C LEU A 227 7.89 -17.61 19.67
N LEU A 228 8.28 -18.78 19.17
CA LEU A 228 8.14 -20.07 19.86
C LEU A 228 9.48 -20.72 20.22
N LYS A 229 10.58 -19.95 20.25
CA LYS A 229 11.90 -20.50 20.57
C LYS A 229 11.89 -21.01 22.02
N GLN A 230 12.12 -22.31 22.19
CA GLN A 230 12.06 -23.06 23.48
C GLN A 230 10.66 -23.34 24.05
N GLY A 231 9.60 -23.29 23.25
CA GLY A 231 8.25 -23.68 23.69
C GLY A 231 7.56 -22.68 24.63
N LYS A 232 8.20 -21.55 24.93
CA LYS A 232 7.61 -20.40 25.62
C LYS A 232 7.35 -19.29 24.60
N GLY A 233 6.13 -18.75 24.60
CA GLY A 233 5.78 -17.59 23.78
C GLY A 233 6.62 -16.37 24.17
N VAL A 234 7.09 -15.60 23.20
CA VAL A 234 7.75 -14.31 23.45
C VAL A 234 6.70 -13.25 23.80
N CYS A 235 6.76 -12.73 25.02
CA CYS A 235 6.00 -11.56 25.46
C CYS A 235 6.94 -10.61 26.19
N HIS A 236 6.99 -9.36 25.75
CA HIS A 236 7.74 -8.27 26.40
C HIS A 236 6.79 -7.39 27.20
N LYS A 237 7.21 -6.91 28.36
CA LYS A 237 6.40 -5.98 29.16
C LYS A 237 6.34 -4.60 28.52
N THR A 238 7.50 -4.08 28.10
CA THR A 238 7.62 -2.74 27.50
C THR A 238 8.33 -2.80 26.17
N CYS A 239 7.74 -2.16 25.17
CA CYS A 239 8.28 -2.11 23.84
C CYS A 239 8.34 -0.69 23.28
N ALA A 240 9.40 -0.39 22.54
CA ALA A 240 9.49 0.84 21.76
C ALA A 240 9.42 0.54 20.25
N ILE A 241 8.68 1.36 19.51
CA ILE A 241 8.74 1.40 18.05
C ILE A 241 9.35 2.73 17.63
N VAL A 242 10.45 2.66 16.89
CA VAL A 242 11.14 3.85 16.39
C VAL A 242 10.85 4.01 14.91
N GLY A 243 9.96 4.95 14.61
CA GLY A 243 9.72 5.50 13.29
C GLY A 243 10.88 6.37 12.81
N ASN A 244 10.76 6.86 11.58
CA ASN A 244 11.88 7.51 10.90
C ASN A 244 11.75 9.03 10.82
N SER A 245 10.77 9.66 11.47
CA SER A 245 10.56 11.11 11.38
C SER A 245 11.85 11.90 11.58
N GLY A 246 12.07 12.93 10.76
CA GLY A 246 13.24 13.78 10.84
C GLY A 246 13.35 14.59 12.12
N THR A 247 12.24 14.83 12.81
CA THR A 247 12.24 15.52 14.11
C THR A 247 13.03 14.79 15.18
N MET A 248 13.21 13.47 15.04
CA MET A 248 14.04 12.68 15.96
C MET A 248 15.48 13.21 16.02
N ALA A 249 16.00 13.83 14.95
CA ALA A 249 17.34 14.43 14.95
C ALA A 249 17.52 15.55 16.01
N HIS A 250 16.42 16.09 16.55
CA HIS A 250 16.40 17.15 17.55
C HIS A 250 15.93 16.69 18.94
N LYS A 251 15.60 15.40 19.07
CA LYS A 251 15.17 14.78 20.34
C LYS A 251 16.35 14.14 21.06
N THR A 252 16.24 13.94 22.37
CA THR A 252 17.25 13.21 23.17
C THR A 252 16.60 12.03 23.89
N GLN A 253 15.86 11.21 23.15
CA GLN A 253 15.06 10.11 23.67
C GLN A 253 15.80 8.77 23.64
N GLY A 254 17.10 8.75 23.31
CA GLY A 254 17.84 7.52 23.09
C GLY A 254 17.92 6.59 24.30
N GLU A 255 18.14 7.14 25.49
CA GLU A 255 18.19 6.37 26.75
C GLU A 255 16.82 5.79 27.10
N GLU A 256 15.75 6.58 26.95
CA GLU A 256 14.37 6.14 27.16
C GLU A 256 13.99 5.01 26.21
N ILE A 257 14.28 5.15 24.91
CA ILE A 257 14.06 4.10 23.90
C ILE A 257 14.83 2.83 24.30
N ASP A 258 16.12 2.95 24.64
CA ASP A 258 16.96 1.81 25.00
C ASP A 258 16.58 1.18 26.36
N SER A 259 15.76 1.83 27.19
CA SER A 259 15.25 1.27 28.45
C SER A 259 14.16 0.19 28.27
N HIS A 260 13.52 0.14 27.10
CA HIS A 260 12.46 -0.84 26.81
C HIS A 260 13.02 -2.27 26.67
N GLU A 261 12.23 -3.28 27.02
CA GLU A 261 12.64 -4.69 26.88
C GLU A 261 12.91 -5.05 25.41
N ALA A 262 12.05 -4.60 24.49
CA ALA A 262 12.26 -4.74 23.05
C ALA A 262 12.13 -3.43 22.28
N VAL A 263 12.99 -3.27 21.27
CA VAL A 263 12.96 -2.11 20.37
C VAL A 263 12.80 -2.59 18.93
N LEU A 264 11.73 -2.15 18.27
CA LEU A 264 11.52 -2.36 16.84
C LEU A 264 11.87 -1.09 16.07
N ARG A 265 12.69 -1.24 15.02
CA ARG A 265 13.03 -0.15 14.10
C ARG A 265 12.46 -0.42 12.72
N ILE A 266 12.10 0.64 12.00
CA ILE A 266 11.46 0.53 10.70
C ILE A 266 12.46 0.81 9.57
N ASN A 267 12.43 -0.04 8.53
CA ASN A 267 13.17 0.12 7.28
C ASN A 267 14.70 0.17 7.44
N TYR A 268 15.23 -0.56 8.43
CA TYR A 268 16.66 -0.65 8.70
C TYR A 268 17.34 0.71 8.92
N ALA A 269 16.63 1.63 9.58
CA ALA A 269 17.10 2.99 9.82
C ALA A 269 18.36 3.02 10.70
N PRO A 270 19.40 3.78 10.34
CA PRO A 270 20.68 3.75 11.04
C PRO A 270 20.55 4.32 12.46
N THR A 271 21.16 3.64 13.43
CA THR A 271 21.31 4.16 14.81
C THR A 271 22.64 4.86 15.00
N ARG A 272 23.67 4.42 14.27
CA ARG A 272 25.03 4.94 14.43
C ARG A 272 25.10 6.42 14.11
N ARG A 273 25.67 7.21 15.03
CA ARG A 273 25.72 8.69 15.06
C ARG A 273 24.42 9.38 15.49
N PHE A 274 23.38 8.61 15.82
CA PHE A 274 22.07 9.09 16.26
C PHE A 274 21.67 8.45 17.60
N GLU A 275 22.59 7.76 18.29
CA GLU A 275 22.27 6.97 19.49
C GLU A 275 21.67 7.84 20.60
N LYS A 276 22.16 9.08 20.77
CA LYS A 276 21.59 10.05 21.73
C LYS A 276 20.12 10.37 21.41
N ASN A 277 19.77 10.37 20.13
CA ASN A 277 18.46 10.77 19.64
C ASN A 277 17.46 9.61 19.64
N VAL A 278 17.89 8.47 19.09
CA VAL A 278 17.01 7.34 18.75
C VAL A 278 17.41 6.03 19.42
N GLY A 279 18.44 6.03 20.26
CA GLY A 279 18.94 4.84 20.94
C GLY A 279 19.82 3.97 20.04
N SER A 280 20.41 2.95 20.65
CA SER A 280 21.30 1.97 20.03
C SER A 280 20.69 0.56 19.98
N LYS A 281 19.82 0.22 20.93
CA LYS A 281 19.15 -1.07 21.04
C LYS A 281 18.25 -1.31 19.83
N THR A 282 18.30 -2.52 19.30
CA THR A 282 17.39 -2.99 18.26
C THR A 282 17.18 -4.48 18.49
N THR A 283 15.94 -4.89 18.73
CA THR A 283 15.55 -6.30 18.86
C THR A 283 14.99 -6.79 17.52
N TYR A 284 14.16 -5.96 16.88
CA TYR A 284 13.48 -6.24 15.63
C TYR A 284 13.75 -5.14 14.60
N ASP A 285 14.01 -5.52 13.35
CA ASP A 285 14.02 -4.60 12.20
C ASP A 285 12.86 -4.96 11.27
N PHE A 286 11.82 -4.14 11.26
CA PHE A 286 10.68 -4.31 10.37
C PHE A 286 10.94 -3.58 9.05
N SER A 287 11.05 -4.31 7.94
CA SER A 287 11.51 -3.74 6.68
C SER A 287 10.59 -4.03 5.50
N ASN A 288 10.72 -3.20 4.48
CA ASN A 288 10.05 -3.38 3.20
C ASN A 288 10.99 -3.96 2.13
N ARG A 289 10.44 -4.30 0.97
CA ARG A 289 11.18 -4.87 -0.17
C ARG A 289 12.32 -3.98 -0.66
N GLU A 290 12.20 -2.66 -0.59
CA GLU A 290 13.23 -1.75 -1.08
C GLU A 290 14.46 -1.79 -0.17
N ASN A 291 14.23 -1.90 1.15
CA ASN A 291 15.31 -2.13 2.10
C ASN A 291 15.86 -3.56 2.02
N ALA A 292 15.03 -4.56 1.72
CA ALA A 292 15.49 -5.92 1.43
C ALA A 292 16.47 -5.97 0.24
N LYS A 293 16.20 -5.22 -0.85
CA LYS A 293 17.14 -5.09 -1.98
C LYS A 293 18.48 -4.50 -1.54
N ARG A 294 18.49 -3.54 -0.61
CA ARG A 294 19.74 -2.97 -0.07
C ARG A 294 20.53 -4.03 0.71
N MET A 295 19.86 -4.92 1.42
CA MET A 295 20.49 -6.03 2.15
C MET A 295 21.15 -7.08 1.25
N LEU A 296 20.81 -7.11 -0.04
CA LEU A 296 21.50 -7.93 -1.04
C LEU A 296 22.83 -7.34 -1.51
N ARG A 297 23.20 -6.10 -1.17
CA ARG A 297 24.46 -5.53 -1.66
C ARG A 297 25.67 -6.30 -1.10
N PRO A 298 26.77 -6.50 -1.88
CA PRO A 298 27.93 -7.31 -1.47
C PRO A 298 28.64 -6.90 -0.17
N ARG A 299 28.41 -5.66 0.30
CA ARG A 299 29.02 -5.11 1.53
C ARG A 299 27.99 -4.87 2.64
N MET A 300 26.83 -5.50 2.57
CA MET A 300 25.83 -5.42 3.63
C MET A 300 26.45 -5.92 4.94
N ARG A 301 26.35 -5.11 6.00
CA ARG A 301 26.72 -5.51 7.36
C ARG A 301 25.47 -5.46 8.21
N PHE A 302 25.10 -6.61 8.77
CA PHE A 302 24.01 -6.66 9.72
C PHE A 302 24.42 -6.09 11.07
N ARG A 303 23.45 -5.55 11.80
CA ARG A 303 23.61 -5.06 13.18
C ARG A 303 24.17 -6.16 14.08
N GLN A 304 24.92 -5.73 15.09
CA GLN A 304 25.41 -6.58 16.18
C GLN A 304 24.95 -5.99 17.52
N PRO A 305 24.35 -6.79 18.43
CA PRO A 305 23.98 -8.20 18.24
C PRO A 305 22.97 -8.38 17.11
N LYS A 306 22.89 -9.61 16.58
CA LYS A 306 22.01 -9.92 15.44
C LYS A 306 20.56 -9.59 15.78
N THR A 307 19.96 -8.73 14.96
CA THR A 307 18.55 -8.36 15.06
C THR A 307 17.69 -9.30 14.24
N LYS A 308 16.41 -9.45 14.59
CA LYS A 308 15.47 -10.26 13.80
C LYS A 308 14.81 -9.37 12.75
N ILE A 309 14.92 -9.74 11.48
CA ILE A 309 14.41 -8.93 10.37
C ILE A 309 13.07 -9.48 9.93
N ILE A 310 12.07 -8.62 9.85
CA ILE A 310 10.70 -9.00 9.52
C ILE A 310 10.25 -8.28 8.25
N PHE A 311 9.70 -9.04 7.29
CA PHE A 311 9.13 -8.51 6.05
C PHE A 311 7.63 -8.81 5.95
N PHE A 312 6.85 -7.86 5.44
CA PHE A 312 5.40 -8.02 5.26
C PHE A 312 4.99 -8.34 3.81
N GLU A 313 5.93 -8.34 2.86
CA GLU A 313 5.64 -8.49 1.43
C GLU A 313 5.92 -9.92 0.91
N GLY A 314 6.01 -10.90 1.81
CA GLY A 314 6.34 -12.30 1.51
C GLY A 314 5.35 -12.99 0.56
N SER A 315 4.10 -12.51 0.52
CA SER A 315 3.04 -13.01 -0.37
C SER A 315 3.25 -12.70 -1.85
N SER A 316 4.15 -11.77 -2.21
CA SER A 316 4.42 -11.45 -3.62
C SER A 316 5.33 -12.50 -4.29
N PRO A 317 4.87 -13.20 -5.35
CA PRO A 317 5.69 -14.18 -6.06
C PRO A 317 6.94 -13.56 -6.69
N VAL A 318 6.82 -12.32 -7.19
CA VAL A 318 7.95 -11.56 -7.75
C VAL A 318 8.99 -11.28 -6.67
N ASN A 319 8.57 -10.80 -5.48
CA ASN A 319 9.51 -10.52 -4.40
C ASN A 319 10.18 -11.79 -3.87
N ARG A 320 9.44 -12.90 -3.75
CA ARG A 320 10.00 -14.21 -3.36
C ARG A 320 11.12 -14.64 -4.30
N ARG A 321 10.90 -14.54 -5.61
CA ARG A 321 11.88 -14.96 -6.62
C ARG A 321 13.08 -14.02 -6.73
N THR A 322 12.84 -12.72 -6.71
CA THR A 322 13.86 -11.71 -7.08
C THR A 322 14.62 -11.12 -5.89
N ILE A 323 14.05 -11.16 -4.68
CA ILE A 323 14.59 -10.48 -3.51
C ILE A 323 14.76 -11.46 -2.35
N PHE A 324 13.67 -12.04 -1.85
CA PHE A 324 13.68 -12.76 -0.58
C PHE A 324 14.36 -14.13 -0.67
N GLY A 325 14.13 -14.89 -1.74
CA GLY A 325 14.85 -16.15 -1.99
C GLY A 325 16.37 -15.94 -2.06
N PRO A 326 16.87 -15.01 -2.89
CA PRO A 326 18.29 -14.63 -2.89
C PRO A 326 18.80 -14.15 -1.53
N LEU A 327 17.98 -13.41 -0.76
CA LEU A 327 18.38 -12.87 0.54
C LEU A 327 18.60 -13.98 1.56
N LEU A 328 17.67 -14.92 1.69
CA LEU A 328 17.78 -16.09 2.56
C LEU A 328 18.97 -16.98 2.19
N LYS A 329 19.23 -17.16 0.88
CA LYS A 329 20.38 -17.95 0.40
C LYS A 329 21.72 -17.29 0.70
N ARG A 330 21.78 -15.95 0.59
CA ARG A 330 23.03 -15.19 0.77
C ARG A 330 23.43 -15.02 2.23
N HIS A 331 22.43 -14.93 3.12
CA HIS A 331 22.63 -14.66 4.55
C HIS A 331 21.90 -15.71 5.41
N PRO A 332 22.26 -17.00 5.28
CA PRO A 332 21.55 -18.09 5.97
C PRO A 332 21.65 -18.00 7.50
N GLU A 333 22.66 -17.32 8.02
CA GLU A 333 22.81 -17.07 9.45
C GLU A 333 21.85 -15.99 9.96
N GLN A 334 21.40 -15.06 9.12
CA GLN A 334 20.57 -13.93 9.53
C GLN A 334 19.15 -14.40 9.86
N GLU A 335 18.62 -13.98 11.01
CA GLU A 335 17.24 -14.28 11.39
C GLU A 335 16.31 -13.39 10.55
N ILE A 336 15.57 -14.00 9.61
CA ILE A 336 14.67 -13.35 8.68
C ILE A 336 13.33 -14.11 8.65
N ASP A 337 12.24 -13.39 8.93
CA ASP A 337 10.89 -13.91 8.91
C ASP A 337 9.97 -13.07 8.01
N PHE A 338 8.90 -13.70 7.54
CA PHE A 338 7.88 -13.07 6.69
C PHE A 338 6.54 -13.13 7.40
N LEU A 339 5.84 -12.01 7.51
CA LEU A 339 4.49 -12.00 8.05
C LEU A 339 3.58 -12.91 7.22
N HIS A 340 2.70 -13.61 7.91
CA HIS A 340 1.71 -14.48 7.33
C HIS A 340 0.72 -13.66 6.47
N PRO A 341 0.26 -14.17 5.31
CA PRO A 341 -0.72 -13.47 4.47
C PRO A 341 -1.97 -13.04 5.23
N GLN A 342 -2.48 -13.89 6.15
CA GLN A 342 -3.58 -13.54 7.06
C GLN A 342 -3.34 -12.23 7.80
N PHE A 343 -2.18 -12.12 8.47
CA PHE A 343 -1.83 -10.96 9.28
C PHE A 343 -1.81 -9.69 8.42
N VAL A 344 -1.17 -9.77 7.26
CA VAL A 344 -1.05 -8.64 6.32
C VAL A 344 -2.42 -8.20 5.82
N ASN A 345 -3.29 -9.15 5.46
CA ASN A 345 -4.64 -8.87 4.98
C ASN A 345 -5.52 -8.27 6.09
N ASN A 346 -5.42 -8.77 7.32
CA ASN A 346 -6.13 -8.22 8.47
C ASN A 346 -5.69 -6.78 8.73
N ALA A 347 -4.38 -6.51 8.76
CA ALA A 347 -3.84 -5.16 8.92
C ALA A 347 -4.33 -4.20 7.83
N GLN A 348 -4.38 -4.65 6.57
CA GLN A 348 -4.92 -3.88 5.45
C GLN A 348 -6.42 -3.62 5.61
N SER A 349 -7.20 -4.63 5.99
CA SER A 349 -8.64 -4.51 6.23
C SER A 349 -8.93 -3.50 7.33
N LEU A 350 -8.20 -3.55 8.44
CA LEU A 350 -8.30 -2.57 9.53
C LEU A 350 -8.08 -1.15 9.00
N TRP A 351 -6.97 -0.95 8.27
CA TRP A 351 -6.64 0.35 7.68
C TRP A 351 -7.76 0.87 6.76
N PHE A 352 -8.26 0.05 5.84
CA PHE A 352 -9.29 0.48 4.89
C PHE A 352 -10.64 0.75 5.55
N LYS A 353 -11.03 -0.06 6.54
CA LYS A 353 -12.28 0.15 7.27
C LYS A 353 -12.22 1.44 8.10
N ILE A 354 -11.14 1.68 8.85
CA ILE A 354 -10.95 2.95 9.57
C ILE A 354 -10.89 4.14 8.59
N LYS A 355 -10.20 3.98 7.46
CA LYS A 355 -10.11 5.02 6.43
C LYS A 355 -11.50 5.43 5.94
N LYS A 356 -12.33 4.46 5.57
CA LYS A 356 -13.68 4.72 5.06
C LYS A 356 -14.51 5.51 6.08
N GLU A 357 -14.49 5.09 7.34
CA GLU A 357 -15.20 5.80 8.42
C GLU A 357 -14.70 7.24 8.61
N MET A 358 -13.37 7.43 8.58
CA MET A 358 -12.76 8.75 8.77
C MET A 358 -13.00 9.70 7.59
N GLU A 359 -12.99 9.20 6.36
CA GLU A 359 -13.29 9.98 5.15
C GLU A 359 -14.73 10.49 5.15
N VAL A 360 -15.69 9.64 5.53
CA VAL A 360 -17.11 10.02 5.65
C VAL A 360 -17.27 11.12 6.69
N ARG A 361 -16.64 10.99 7.86
CA ARG A 361 -16.80 11.93 8.98
C ARG A 361 -16.12 13.28 8.73
N LYS A 362 -14.90 13.26 8.20
CA LYS A 362 -14.10 14.48 7.99
C LYS A 362 -14.36 15.16 6.65
N GLY A 363 -15.10 14.51 5.73
CA GLY A 363 -15.32 15.04 4.39
C GLY A 363 -14.03 15.19 3.58
N VAL A 364 -13.04 14.35 3.85
CA VAL A 364 -11.72 14.35 3.17
C VAL A 364 -11.49 13.03 2.44
N GLN A 365 -10.46 12.99 1.61
CA GLN A 365 -10.01 11.77 0.94
C GLN A 365 -8.56 11.50 1.32
N TYR A 366 -8.27 10.28 1.74
CA TYR A 366 -6.94 9.79 2.09
C TYR A 366 -6.41 8.83 1.03
N HIS A 367 -5.09 8.68 0.99
CA HIS A 367 -4.44 7.73 0.11
C HIS A 367 -4.66 6.28 0.57
N ASN A 368 -4.75 5.37 -0.40
CA ASN A 368 -5.07 3.96 -0.14
C ASN A 368 -3.89 3.14 0.40
N LYS A 369 -2.65 3.62 0.29
CA LYS A 369 -1.48 2.79 0.63
C LYS A 369 -1.10 2.93 2.11
N PRO A 370 -1.23 1.87 2.93
CA PRO A 370 -0.75 1.92 4.30
C PRO A 370 0.78 2.05 4.35
N MET A 371 1.29 2.75 5.35
CA MET A 371 2.73 2.85 5.60
C MET A 371 3.26 1.59 6.31
N SER A 372 4.56 1.30 6.20
CA SER A 372 5.16 0.16 6.94
C SER A 372 4.90 0.22 8.45
N GLY A 373 4.72 1.43 9.00
CA GLY A 373 4.40 1.68 10.39
C GLY A 373 3.16 0.96 10.91
N ILE A 374 2.07 0.86 10.14
CA ILE A 374 0.85 0.21 10.66
C ILE A 374 1.08 -1.28 10.90
N TYR A 375 1.78 -1.96 10.00
CA TYR A 375 2.09 -3.39 10.17
C TYR A 375 3.06 -3.62 11.34
N ALA A 376 4.03 -2.73 11.52
CA ALA A 376 4.98 -2.79 12.62
C ALA A 376 4.30 -2.58 13.99
N VAL A 377 3.40 -1.60 14.07
CA VAL A 377 2.60 -1.30 15.27
C VAL A 377 1.72 -2.49 15.64
N LEU A 378 0.93 -2.98 14.68
CA LEU A 378 0.05 -4.12 14.91
C LEU A 378 0.85 -5.37 15.31
N PHE A 379 2.03 -5.59 14.72
CA PHE A 379 2.91 -6.70 15.07
C PHE A 379 3.40 -6.60 16.52
N MET A 380 3.88 -5.43 16.95
CA MET A 380 4.39 -5.25 18.32
C MET A 380 3.27 -5.35 19.36
N LEU A 381 2.06 -4.90 19.04
CA LEU A 381 0.89 -5.11 19.88
C LEU A 381 0.53 -6.60 20.05
N GLN A 382 1.02 -7.49 19.16
CA GLN A 382 0.89 -8.93 19.35
C GLN A 382 1.96 -9.54 20.26
N ILE A 383 2.99 -8.82 20.69
CA ILE A 383 4.11 -9.44 21.44
C ILE A 383 4.57 -8.59 22.63
N CYS A 384 3.82 -7.54 22.94
CA CYS A 384 4.15 -6.57 23.98
C CYS A 384 2.91 -6.23 24.82
N GLU A 385 3.07 -6.09 26.13
CA GLU A 385 2.00 -5.61 27.02
C GLU A 385 1.74 -4.12 26.81
N SER A 386 2.80 -3.32 26.61
CA SER A 386 2.70 -1.90 26.26
C SER A 386 3.70 -1.51 25.17
N VAL A 387 3.31 -0.51 24.37
CA VAL A 387 4.08 -0.04 23.21
C VAL A 387 4.16 1.49 23.19
N ASP A 388 5.37 2.02 23.23
CA ASP A 388 5.67 3.44 23.05
C ASP A 388 6.20 3.70 21.64
N MET A 389 5.61 4.68 20.95
CA MET A 389 5.91 5.04 19.56
C MET A 389 6.71 6.34 19.50
N TYR A 390 7.91 6.28 18.94
CA TYR A 390 8.82 7.42 18.76
C TYR A 390 8.98 7.73 17.28
N GLY A 391 9.04 9.01 16.92
CA GLY A 391 9.32 9.42 15.53
C GLY A 391 8.20 9.09 14.54
N PHE A 392 6.95 9.08 15.01
CA PHE A 392 5.74 9.00 14.20
C PHE A 392 5.08 10.37 14.14
N GLU A 393 5.16 11.04 13.00
CA GLU A 393 4.59 12.37 12.81
C GLU A 393 3.88 12.51 11.46
N ALA A 394 2.90 13.42 11.42
CA ALA A 394 2.20 13.80 10.22
C ALA A 394 3.11 14.67 9.32
N TYR A 395 3.95 14.04 8.51
CA TYR A 395 4.77 14.74 7.53
C TYR A 395 3.90 15.35 6.42
N THR A 396 3.70 16.66 6.46
CA THR A 396 2.85 17.40 5.51
C THR A 396 3.67 18.21 4.51
N LYS A 397 4.74 18.90 4.95
CA LYS A 397 5.65 19.65 4.10
C LYS A 397 7.10 19.56 4.62
N PRO A 398 8.10 19.48 3.71
CA PRO A 398 9.50 19.55 4.13
C PRO A 398 9.79 20.89 4.79
N SER A 399 10.43 20.87 5.96
CA SER A 399 10.99 22.06 6.59
C SER A 399 12.39 21.79 7.13
N ARG A 400 13.18 22.84 7.35
CA ARG A 400 14.54 22.70 7.88
C ARG A 400 14.57 21.98 9.24
N ASN A 401 13.50 22.11 10.03
CA ASN A 401 13.38 21.56 11.38
C ASN A 401 12.56 20.25 11.40
N SER A 402 12.02 19.82 10.26
CA SER A 402 11.31 18.55 10.10
C SER A 402 11.67 17.98 8.72
N PRO A 403 12.91 17.46 8.58
CA PRO A 403 13.25 16.66 7.40
C PRO A 403 12.40 15.40 7.37
N TYR A 404 12.37 14.71 6.22
CA TYR A 404 11.56 13.50 6.11
C TYR A 404 12.11 12.36 6.97
N HIS A 405 13.43 12.18 6.96
CA HIS A 405 14.12 11.23 7.83
C HIS A 405 15.15 11.91 8.73
N TYR A 406 15.41 11.32 9.90
CA TYR A 406 16.42 11.87 10.82
C TYR A 406 17.86 11.63 10.36
N PHE A 407 18.06 10.78 9.36
CA PHE A 407 19.37 10.25 8.98
C PHE A 407 19.80 10.53 7.54
N ASP A 408 18.93 11.09 6.71
CA ASP A 408 19.24 11.41 5.32
C ASP A 408 18.54 12.68 4.84
N ALA A 409 18.87 13.10 3.62
CA ALA A 409 18.28 14.27 2.95
C ALA A 409 17.25 13.86 1.89
N VAL A 410 16.66 12.66 1.98
CA VAL A 410 15.65 12.21 1.02
C VAL A 410 14.41 13.09 1.16
N LYS A 411 13.88 13.55 0.03
CA LYS A 411 12.64 14.33 0.01
C LYS A 411 11.46 13.38 0.18
N GLY A 412 10.68 13.59 1.24
CA GLY A 412 9.48 12.80 1.51
C GLY A 412 8.43 12.93 0.41
N VAL A 413 7.72 11.84 0.15
CA VAL A 413 6.64 11.78 -0.85
C VAL A 413 5.30 11.71 -0.13
N THR A 414 4.48 12.75 -0.28
CA THR A 414 3.14 12.84 0.32
C THR A 414 2.02 12.37 -0.60
N SER A 415 2.29 12.16 -1.89
CA SER A 415 1.28 11.74 -2.89
C SER A 415 0.83 10.28 -2.78
N VAL A 416 1.45 9.50 -1.90
CA VAL A 416 1.23 8.05 -1.79
C VAL A 416 0.70 7.65 -0.41
N HIS A 417 1.04 8.41 0.63
CA HIS A 417 0.71 8.11 2.02
C HIS A 417 0.08 9.32 2.69
N SER A 418 -1.02 9.09 3.42
CA SER A 418 -1.64 10.09 4.30
C SER A 418 -1.06 9.96 5.70
N PHE A 419 -0.03 10.76 6.00
CA PHE A 419 0.66 10.71 7.30
C PHE A 419 -0.20 11.25 8.44
N ASP A 420 -1.01 12.26 8.17
CA ASP A 420 -2.05 12.79 9.06
C ASP A 420 -3.06 11.71 9.45
N PHE A 421 -3.59 10.99 8.46
CA PHE A 421 -4.50 9.86 8.70
C PHE A 421 -3.84 8.75 9.53
N ALA A 422 -2.56 8.45 9.27
CA ALA A 422 -1.84 7.45 10.05
C ALA A 422 -1.76 7.84 11.54
N ILE A 423 -1.51 9.11 11.86
CA ILE A 423 -1.52 9.59 13.25
C ILE A 423 -2.90 9.43 13.89
N ASP A 424 -3.97 9.74 13.16
CA ASP A 424 -5.34 9.52 13.66
C ASP A 424 -5.62 8.04 13.94
N VAL A 425 -5.18 7.14 13.05
CA VAL A 425 -5.29 5.68 13.24
C VAL A 425 -4.53 5.25 14.50
N PHE A 426 -3.30 5.70 14.69
CA PHE A 426 -2.51 5.32 15.87
C PHE A 426 -3.12 5.84 17.17
N LYS A 427 -3.67 7.06 17.17
CA LYS A 427 -4.42 7.58 18.33
C LYS A 427 -5.68 6.76 18.61
N ALA A 428 -6.43 6.39 17.58
CA ALA A 428 -7.62 5.55 17.74
C ALA A 428 -7.27 4.17 18.33
N ILE A 429 -6.18 3.55 17.88
CA ILE A 429 -5.66 2.30 18.44
C ILE A 429 -5.20 2.49 19.90
N GLY A 430 -4.47 3.58 20.20
CA GLY A 430 -3.98 3.89 21.55
C GLY A 430 -5.06 4.25 22.57
N ASN A 431 -6.27 4.58 22.13
CA ASN A 431 -7.41 4.73 23.03
C ASN A 431 -8.02 3.39 23.45
N VAL A 432 -7.69 2.29 22.77
CA VAL A 432 -8.25 0.94 23.00
C VAL A 432 -7.19 0.00 23.56
N LEU A 433 -5.93 0.15 23.13
CA LEU A 433 -4.80 -0.68 23.49
C LEU A 433 -3.72 0.17 24.17
N GLN A 434 -2.79 -0.48 24.88
CA GLN A 434 -1.65 0.18 25.52
C GLN A 434 -0.60 0.62 24.49
N LEU A 435 -0.95 1.63 23.69
CA LEU A 435 -0.13 2.23 22.63
C LEU A 435 -0.05 3.74 22.86
N SER A 436 1.15 4.26 23.11
CA SER A 436 1.36 5.70 23.34
C SER A 436 2.22 6.32 22.23
N LEU A 437 1.84 7.49 21.73
CA LEU A 437 2.72 8.32 20.89
C LEU A 437 3.55 9.27 21.77
N LYS A 438 4.87 9.29 21.58
CA LYS A 438 5.86 10.03 22.40
C LYS A 438 6.53 11.19 21.67
#